data_AF-K2NZX4-F1
#
_entry.id   AF-K2NZX4-F1
#
_cell.length_a   1.000
_cell.length_b   1.000
_cell.length_c   1.000
_cell.angle_alpha   90.00
_cell.angle_beta   90.00
_cell.angle_gamma   90.00
#
_symmetry.space_group_name_H-M   'P 1'
#
loop_
_entity.id
_entity.type
_entity.pdbx_description
1 polymer ?
#
loop_
_entity_poly.entity_id
_entity_poly.type
_entity_poly.pdbx_seq_one_letter_code
_entity_poly.pdbx_strand_id
1 'polypeptide(L)'
;MSASSRPARKDIYDLHYITKEYPLIDLYSQLLEKHKRFDKEEDKNIFDLDNEDTALNNPLLLLRFDRKYKVSKDKMMHSHDNIVTIDAADSWQMASMRWRIHLRRLCSFLDIDYPSALV
;
A
#
# COMPACT_ATOMS: atom_id res chain seq x y z
N MET A 1 -5.27 6.95 5.12
CA MET A 1 -4.48 7.14 3.88
C MET A 1 -3.03 7.46 4.25
N SER A 2 -2.08 6.54 4.10
CA SER A 2 -0.66 6.88 4.36
C SER A 2 0.31 6.10 3.44
N ALA A 3 0.09 4.81 3.23
CA ALA A 3 0.98 3.99 2.38
C ALA A 3 0.81 4.24 0.86
N SER A 4 -0.33 4.78 0.40
CA SER A 4 -0.63 5.00 -1.03
C SER A 4 -0.28 6.42 -1.55
N SER A 5 -0.11 7.37 -0.64
CA SER A 5 0.09 8.80 -0.93
C SER A 5 1.57 9.18 -1.09
N ARG A 6 2.47 8.40 -0.47
CA ARG A 6 3.93 8.57 -0.54
C ARG A 6 4.63 7.21 -0.69
N PRO A 7 4.43 6.49 -1.80
CA PRO A 7 5.01 5.17 -1.98
C PRO A 7 6.54 5.26 -2.05
N ALA A 8 7.23 4.66 -1.10
CA ALA A 8 8.66 4.44 -1.13
C ALA A 8 8.97 2.97 -1.41
N ARG A 9 10.12 2.67 -2.03
CA ARG A 9 10.46 1.27 -2.34
C ARG A 9 10.63 0.41 -1.08
N LYS A 10 10.94 1.02 0.07
CA LYS A 10 11.13 0.34 1.37
C LYS A 10 9.82 -0.13 1.99
N ASP A 11 8.71 0.54 1.72
CA ASP A 11 7.39 0.21 2.28
C ASP A 11 6.99 -1.23 1.94
N ILE A 12 7.52 -1.80 0.85
CA ILE A 12 7.28 -3.19 0.49
C ILE A 12 7.73 -4.18 1.57
N TYR A 13 8.80 -3.86 2.32
CA TYR A 13 9.32 -4.73 3.36
C TYR A 13 8.40 -4.72 4.57
N ASP A 14 7.91 -3.54 4.96
CA ASP A 14 6.95 -3.40 6.06
C ASP A 14 5.64 -4.11 5.71
N LEU A 15 5.12 -3.88 4.50
CA LEU A 15 3.91 -4.51 4.00
C LEU A 15 4.05 -6.03 3.91
N HIS A 16 5.17 -6.53 3.36
CA HIS A 16 5.49 -7.96 3.31
C HIS A 16 5.64 -8.54 4.72
N TYR A 17 6.29 -7.84 5.64
CA TYR A 17 6.49 -8.30 7.01
C TYR A 17 5.16 -8.42 7.76
N ILE A 18 4.32 -7.38 7.73
CA ILE A 18 3.01 -7.38 8.39
C ILE A 18 2.12 -8.50 7.83
N THR A 19 2.15 -8.70 6.50
CA THR A 19 1.32 -9.72 5.84
C THR A 19 1.79 -11.17 5.99
N LYS A 20 2.95 -11.40 6.64
CA LYS A 20 3.34 -12.74 7.09
C LYS A 20 2.45 -13.22 8.24
N GLU A 21 2.06 -12.32 9.13
CA GLU A 21 1.29 -12.64 10.33
C GLU A 21 -0.20 -12.32 10.17
N TYR A 22 -0.52 -11.21 9.50
CA TYR A 22 -1.89 -10.72 9.35
C TYR A 22 -2.34 -10.77 7.87
N PRO A 23 -3.32 -11.60 7.50
CA PRO A 23 -3.81 -11.66 6.12
C PRO A 23 -4.30 -10.30 5.62
N LEU A 24 -3.91 -9.93 4.40
CA LEU A 24 -4.26 -8.62 3.82
C LEU A 24 -5.78 -8.40 3.71
N ILE A 25 -6.56 -9.46 3.50
CA ILE A 25 -8.02 -9.40 3.43
C ILE A 25 -8.61 -8.98 4.79
N ASP A 26 -8.06 -9.49 5.89
CA ASP A 26 -8.52 -9.17 7.24
C ASP A 26 -8.17 -7.73 7.59
N LEU A 27 -6.94 -7.31 7.28
CA LEU A 27 -6.49 -5.92 7.44
C LEU A 27 -7.37 -4.95 6.64
N TYR A 28 -7.71 -5.30 5.40
CA TYR A 28 -8.61 -4.52 4.57
C TYR A 28 -10.01 -4.42 5.18
N SER A 29 -10.56 -5.54 5.64
CA SER A 29 -11.89 -5.58 6.25
C SER A 29 -11.96 -4.75 7.54
N GLN A 30 -10.94 -4.83 8.39
CA GLN A 30 -10.83 -3.99 9.59
C GLN A 30 -10.69 -2.51 9.25
N LEU A 31 -9.92 -2.17 8.23
CA LEU A 31 -9.79 -0.79 7.75
C LEU A 31 -11.14 -0.27 7.22
N LEU A 32 -11.88 -1.08 6.49
CA LEU A 32 -13.21 -0.75 5.99
C LEU A 32 -14.20 -0.52 7.13
N GLU A 33 -14.18 -1.39 8.15
CA GLU A 33 -15.02 -1.24 9.34
C GLU A 33 -14.68 0.04 10.11
N LYS A 34 -13.39 0.31 10.31
CA LYS A 34 -12.92 1.55 10.94
C LYS A 34 -13.41 2.77 10.17
N HIS A 35 -13.26 2.77 8.84
CA HIS A 35 -13.71 3.90 8.02
C HIS A 35 -15.21 4.11 8.15
N LYS A 36 -16.03 3.05 8.09
CA LYS A 36 -17.49 3.15 8.28
C LYS A 36 -17.87 3.72 9.65
N ARG A 37 -17.05 3.48 10.68
CA ARG A 37 -17.29 3.94 12.04
C ARG A 37 -16.88 5.41 12.26
N PHE A 38 -15.87 5.87 11.55
CA PHE A 38 -15.22 7.17 11.73
C PHE A 38 -15.16 7.96 10.41
N ASP A 39 -16.32 8.22 9.81
CA ASP A 39 -16.47 8.93 8.51
C ASP A 39 -17.12 10.32 8.64
N LYS A 40 -17.27 10.84 9.87
CA LYS A 40 -17.90 12.15 10.06
C LYS A 40 -16.90 13.26 9.79
N GLU A 41 -17.40 14.46 9.48
CA GLU A 41 -16.55 15.66 9.34
C GLU A 41 -15.68 15.92 10.59
N GLU A 42 -16.19 15.58 11.77
CA GLU A 42 -15.47 15.69 13.05
C GLU A 42 -14.33 14.67 13.20
N ASP A 43 -14.41 13.54 12.50
CA ASP A 43 -13.40 12.47 12.50
C ASP A 43 -12.29 12.73 11.47
N LYS A 44 -12.49 13.70 10.56
CA LYS A 44 -11.51 14.05 9.54
C LYS A 44 -10.24 14.61 10.17
N ASN A 45 -9.12 14.19 9.63
CA ASN A 45 -7.80 14.63 10.03
C ASN A 45 -7.08 15.36 8.87
N ILE A 46 -5.88 15.84 9.16
CA ILE A 46 -5.06 16.61 8.22
C ILE A 46 -4.76 15.88 6.90
N PHE A 47 -4.85 14.54 6.85
CA PHE A 47 -4.62 13.76 5.63
C PHE A 47 -5.87 13.63 4.76
N ASP A 48 -7.06 13.84 5.33
CA ASP A 48 -8.32 13.79 4.57
C ASP A 48 -8.54 15.08 3.75
N LEU A 49 -7.77 16.14 4.05
CA LEU A 49 -7.79 17.41 3.33
C LEU A 49 -7.15 17.32 1.93
N ASP A 50 -6.27 16.35 1.71
CA ASP A 50 -5.56 16.19 0.44
C ASP A 50 -6.47 15.59 -0.67
N ASN A 51 -7.72 15.19 -0.34
CA ASN A 51 -8.70 14.59 -1.25
C ASN A 51 -8.12 13.45 -2.12
N GLU A 52 -7.19 12.68 -1.57
CA GLU A 52 -6.53 11.60 -2.31
C GLU A 52 -7.37 10.33 -2.33
N ASP A 53 -7.26 9.57 -3.41
CA ASP A 53 -7.87 8.24 -3.47
C ASP A 53 -7.28 7.32 -2.38
N THR A 54 -8.18 6.58 -1.73
CA THR A 54 -7.85 5.65 -0.66
C THR A 54 -7.69 4.22 -1.20
N ALA A 55 -6.92 3.39 -0.51
CA ALA A 55 -6.84 1.97 -0.83
C ALA A 55 -8.18 1.22 -0.64
N LEU A 56 -9.14 1.81 0.09
CA LEU A 56 -10.50 1.29 0.22
C LEU A 56 -11.33 1.55 -1.04
N ASN A 57 -11.14 2.71 -1.69
CA ASN A 57 -11.83 3.05 -2.94
C ASN A 57 -11.14 2.39 -4.15
N ASN A 58 -9.81 2.30 -4.10
CA ASN A 58 -9.01 1.71 -5.16
C ASN A 58 -7.86 0.87 -4.58
N PRO A 59 -8.08 -0.44 -4.37
CA PRO A 59 -7.06 -1.35 -3.84
C PRO A 59 -5.79 -1.42 -4.70
N LEU A 60 -5.86 -1.11 -6.00
CA LEU A 60 -4.70 -1.12 -6.90
C LEU A 60 -3.70 0.01 -6.60
N LEU A 61 -4.07 0.99 -5.77
CA LEU A 61 -3.12 1.99 -5.27
C LEU A 61 -1.99 1.36 -4.45
N LEU A 62 -2.23 0.19 -3.88
CA LEU A 62 -1.24 -0.63 -3.21
C LEU A 62 -0.18 -1.22 -4.16
N LEU A 63 -0.23 -0.93 -5.46
CA LEU A 63 0.84 -1.24 -6.42
C LEU A 63 1.71 -0.03 -6.78
N ARG A 64 1.42 1.17 -6.24
CA ARG A 64 2.11 2.39 -6.66
C ARG A 64 3.63 2.37 -6.41
N PHE A 65 4.12 1.60 -5.44
CA PHE A 65 5.56 1.46 -5.17
C PHE A 65 6.33 0.73 -6.28
N ASP A 66 5.66 -0.04 -7.15
CA ASP A 66 6.30 -0.81 -8.24
C ASP A 66 6.58 0.10 -9.45
N ARG A 67 5.89 1.24 -9.53
CA ARG A 67 6.08 2.23 -10.60
C ARG A 67 7.13 3.25 -10.17
N LYS A 68 7.80 3.88 -11.15
CA LYS A 68 8.60 5.09 -10.93
C LYS A 68 7.69 6.24 -10.52
N TYR A 69 7.26 6.25 -9.26
CA TYR A 69 6.47 7.33 -8.71
C TYR A 69 7.33 8.59 -8.63
N LYS A 70 6.97 9.60 -9.42
CA LYS A 70 7.56 10.94 -9.29
C LYS A 70 6.70 11.71 -8.29
N VAL A 71 7.25 11.93 -7.11
CA VAL A 71 6.64 12.84 -6.14
C VAL A 71 6.53 14.23 -6.77
N SER A 72 5.39 14.89 -6.58
CA SER A 72 5.24 16.29 -6.99
C SER A 72 6.29 17.14 -6.28
N LYS A 73 6.79 18.20 -6.93
CA LYS A 73 7.80 19.09 -6.34
C LYS A 73 7.35 19.71 -5.01
N ASP A 74 6.04 19.82 -4.79
CA ASP A 74 5.44 20.42 -3.61
C ASP A 74 5.34 19.45 -2.42
N LYS A 75 5.58 18.15 -2.62
CA LYS A 75 5.57 17.15 -1.55
C LYS A 75 6.99 16.82 -1.10
N MET A 76 7.27 17.04 0.18
CA MET A 76 8.52 16.60 0.79
C MET A 76 8.54 15.06 0.88
N MET A 77 9.58 14.44 0.33
CA MET A 77 9.85 13.01 0.48
C MET A 77 11.16 12.84 1.24
N HIS A 78 11.09 12.25 2.44
CA HIS A 78 12.27 12.07 3.31
C HIS A 78 12.92 10.68 3.19
N SER A 79 12.28 9.75 2.50
CA SER A 79 12.78 8.39 2.32
C SER A 79 13.68 8.30 1.09
N HIS A 80 14.98 8.08 1.28
CA HIS A 80 15.87 7.70 0.19
C HIS A 80 15.62 6.23 -0.19
N ASP A 81 15.44 5.97 -1.48
CA ASP A 81 15.23 4.64 -2.09
C ASP A 81 16.45 3.71 -2.04
N ASN A 82 17.53 4.11 -1.34
CA ASN A 82 18.69 3.25 -1.16
C ASN A 82 18.33 2.09 -0.22
N ILE A 83 18.33 0.87 -0.76
CA ILE A 83 18.05 -0.37 -0.03
C ILE A 83 19.37 -1.09 0.15
N VAL A 84 19.84 -1.17 1.39
CA VAL A 84 20.99 -2.00 1.76
C VAL A 84 20.45 -3.37 2.15
N THR A 85 20.77 -4.40 1.35
CA THR A 85 20.39 -5.78 1.64
C THR A 85 21.37 -6.40 2.62
N ILE A 86 20.85 -7.04 3.67
CA ILE A 86 21.61 -7.90 4.59
C ILE A 86 21.40 -9.34 4.12
N ASP A 87 22.43 -10.18 4.08
CA ASP A 87 22.36 -11.54 3.49
C ASP A 87 21.27 -12.45 4.09
N ALA A 88 20.85 -12.20 5.33
CA ALA A 88 19.79 -12.94 6.00
C ALA A 88 18.36 -12.44 5.67
N ALA A 89 18.21 -11.32 4.97
CA ALA A 89 16.92 -10.69 4.68
C ALA A 89 16.35 -11.12 3.31
N ASP A 90 15.02 -11.17 3.20
CA ASP A 90 14.33 -11.35 1.92
C ASP A 90 14.77 -10.23 0.95
N SER A 91 15.10 -10.57 -0.30
CA SER A 91 15.42 -9.56 -1.31
C SER A 91 14.18 -8.73 -1.66
N TRP A 92 14.39 -7.50 -2.14
CA TRP A 92 13.28 -6.61 -2.56
C TRP A 92 12.37 -7.29 -3.58
N GLN A 93 12.95 -8.02 -4.53
CA GLN A 93 12.21 -8.77 -5.55
C GLN A 93 11.32 -9.85 -4.93
N MET A 94 11.84 -10.59 -3.93
CA MET A 94 11.09 -11.62 -3.22
C MET A 94 9.95 -11.00 -2.40
N ALA A 95 10.22 -9.94 -1.63
CA ALA A 95 9.20 -9.22 -0.87
C ALA A 95 8.10 -8.66 -1.77
N SER A 96 8.49 -8.04 -2.90
CA SER A 96 7.56 -7.50 -3.90
C SER A 96 6.71 -8.58 -4.57
N MET A 97 7.29 -9.72 -4.92
CA MET A 97 6.56 -10.86 -5.47
C MET A 97 5.53 -11.39 -4.48
N ARG A 98 5.93 -11.60 -3.23
CA ARG A 98 5.05 -12.14 -2.17
C ARG A 98 3.91 -11.19 -1.86
N TRP A 99 4.20 -9.90 -1.70
CA TRP A 99 3.17 -8.88 -1.55
C TRP A 99 2.14 -8.90 -2.70
N ARG A 100 2.59 -8.99 -3.95
CA ARG A 100 1.69 -9.08 -5.12
C ARG A 100 0.76 -10.29 -5.06
N ILE A 101 1.21 -11.41 -4.49
CA ILE A 101 0.35 -12.59 -4.29
C ILE A 101 -0.76 -12.26 -3.28
N HIS A 102 -0.43 -11.60 -2.16
CA HIS A 102 -1.44 -11.15 -1.19
C HIS A 102 -2.42 -10.17 -1.82
N LEU A 103 -1.94 -9.22 -2.61
CA LEU A 103 -2.80 -8.24 -3.27
C LEU A 103 -3.71 -8.88 -4.33
N ARG A 104 -3.22 -9.86 -5.11
CA ARG A 104 -4.06 -10.63 -6.04
C ARG A 104 -5.21 -11.33 -5.33
N ARG A 105 -4.94 -11.91 -4.15
CA ARG A 105 -5.99 -12.54 -3.33
C ARG A 105 -7.02 -11.51 -2.85
N LEU A 106 -6.57 -10.31 -2.44
CA LEU A 106 -7.48 -9.23 -2.09
C LEU A 106 -8.33 -8.79 -3.29
N CYS A 107 -7.72 -8.58 -4.46
CA CYS A 107 -8.46 -8.22 -5.67
C CYS A 107 -9.49 -9.29 -6.05
N SER A 108 -9.14 -10.58 -5.95
CA SER A 108 -10.08 -11.68 -6.19
C SER A 108 -11.21 -11.70 -5.17
N PHE A 109 -10.93 -11.40 -3.89
CA PHE A 109 -11.94 -11.29 -2.84
C PHE A 109 -12.91 -10.12 -3.06
N LEU A 110 -12.43 -9.03 -3.66
CA LEU A 110 -13.22 -7.83 -3.96
C LEU A 110 -13.86 -7.84 -5.36
N ASP A 111 -13.69 -8.92 -6.13
CA ASP A 111 -14.13 -9.02 -7.53
C ASP A 111 -13.57 -7.90 -8.43
N ILE A 112 -12.28 -7.58 -8.24
CA ILE A 112 -11.55 -6.55 -8.99
C ILE A 112 -10.52 -7.24 -9.89
N ASP A 113 -10.47 -6.83 -11.15
CA ASP A 113 -9.45 -7.28 -12.09
C ASP A 113 -8.06 -6.83 -11.66
N TYR A 114 -7.21 -7.81 -11.36
CA TYR A 114 -5.80 -7.56 -11.10
C TYR A 114 -5.06 -7.39 -12.44
N PRO A 115 -4.27 -6.33 -12.65
CA PRO A 115 -3.59 -6.10 -13.91
C PRO A 115 -2.66 -7.28 -14.26
N SER A 116 -2.96 -7.98 -15.37
CA SER A 116 -2.17 -9.11 -15.85
C SER A 116 -0.86 -8.60 -16.47
N ALA A 117 0.21 -8.68 -15.69
CA ALA A 117 1.58 -8.34 -16.08
C ALA A 117 1.85 -6.84 -16.40
N LEU A 118 3.05 -6.43 -16.00
CA LEU A 118 3.60 -5.09 -16.15
C LEU A 118 3.65 -4.65 -17.62
N VAL A 119 3.17 -3.43 -17.89
CA VAL A 119 3.93 -2.49 -18.70
C VAL A 119 4.95 -1.80 -17.78
#